data_AF-X1Q636-F1
#
_entry.id   AF-X1Q636-F1
#
_cell.length_a   1.000
_cell.length_b   1.000
_cell.length_c   1.000
_cell.angle_alpha   90.00
_cell.angle_beta   90.00
_cell.angle_gamma   90.00
#
_symmetry.space_group_name_H-M   'P 1'
#
loop_
_entity.id
_entity.type
_entity.pdbx_description
1 polymer ?
#
loop_
_entity_poly.entity_id
_entity_poly.type
_entity_poly.pdbx_seq_one_letter_code
_entity_poly.pdbx_strand_id
1 'polypeptide(L)' 'MPRIEEMYAFIVEDNGPDDEGVIGIQAISREHAPIWLPLVGADMARVDSLRPLAEDIGRQIGKKVTLVHFSNRQDLEVIR' A
#
# COMPACT_ATOMS: atom_id res chain seq x y z
N MET A 1 -3.35 -8.66 17.46
CA MET A 1 -3.11 -8.82 16.02
C MET A 1 -1.91 -9.74 15.86
N PRO A 2 -1.93 -10.70 14.92
CA PRO A 2 -0.81 -11.61 14.71
C PRO A 2 0.44 -10.86 14.20
N ARG A 3 1.61 -11.48 14.35
CA ARG A 3 2.87 -11.00 13.77
C ARG A 3 2.73 -10.97 12.25
N ILE A 4 3.17 -9.88 11.62
CA ILE A 4 3.19 -9.75 10.15
C ILE A 4 4.34 -10.59 9.61
N GLU A 5 4.05 -11.64 8.83
CA GLU A 5 5.07 -12.48 8.18
C GLU A 5 5.17 -12.20 6.68
N GLU A 6 4.11 -11.66 6.09
CA GLU A 6 4.00 -11.31 4.67
C GLU A 6 3.36 -9.93 4.54
N MET A 7 3.60 -9.27 3.40
CA MET A 7 3.02 -7.98 3.07
C MET A 7 2.60 -7.95 1.61
N TYR A 8 1.41 -7.42 1.39
CA TYR A 8 0.85 -7.17 0.07
C TYR A 8 0.77 -5.66 -0.13
N ALA A 9 1.17 -5.17 -1.30
CA ALA A 9 1.10 -3.75 -1.62
C ALA A 9 0.46 -3.53 -3.00
N PHE A 10 -0.38 -2.50 -3.10
CA PHE A 10 -0.84 -2.00 -4.39
C PHE A 10 0.16 -0.96 -4.90
N ILE A 11 0.74 -1.22 -6.08
CA ILE A 11 1.77 -0.38 -6.69
C ILE A 11 1.34 0.13 -8.08
N VAL A 12 1.98 1.20 -8.52
CA VAL A 12 1.85 1.77 -9.87
C VAL A 12 3.23 2.14 -10.41
N GLU A 13 3.37 2.09 -11.73
CA GLU A 13 4.53 2.68 -12.42
C GLU A 13 4.55 4.19 -12.18
N ASP A 14 5.69 4.76 -11.76
CA ASP A 14 5.82 6.20 -11.53
C ASP A 14 6.42 6.92 -12.74
N ASN A 15 7.75 6.83 -12.93
CA ASN A 15 8.49 7.49 -14.03
C ASN A 15 9.03 6.54 -15.10
N GLY A 16 8.64 5.26 -15.10
CA GLY A 16 9.06 4.26 -16.10
C GLY A 16 9.01 2.83 -15.56
N PRO A 17 9.29 1.81 -16.39
CA PRO A 17 9.07 0.40 -16.05
C PRO A 17 9.90 -0.14 -14.88
N ASP A 18 10.99 0.57 -14.51
CA ASP A 18 11.87 0.22 -13.40
C ASP A 18 11.65 1.13 -12.17
N ASP A 19 10.57 1.92 -12.16
CA ASP A 19 10.22 2.87 -11.10
C ASP A 19 8.78 2.65 -10.63
N GLU A 20 8.62 2.13 -9.42
CA GLU A 20 7.33 1.75 -8.85
C GLU A 20 7.07 2.48 -7.52
N GLY A 21 5.84 2.95 -7.34
CA GLY A 21 5.38 3.59 -6.10
C GLY A 21 4.22 2.82 -5.46
N VAL A 22 4.19 2.78 -4.12
CA VAL A 22 3.03 2.26 -3.36
C VAL A 22 1.93 3.30 -3.34
N ILE A 23 0.69 2.89 -3.65
CA ILE A 23 -0.46 3.77 -3.57
C ILE A 23 -0.73 4.16 -2.12
N GLY A 24 -0.85 5.46 -1.85
CA GLY A 24 -1.24 6.00 -0.55
C GLY A 24 -2.54 6.78 -0.61
N ILE A 25 -3.30 6.76 0.49
CA ILE A 25 -4.43 7.65 0.70
C ILE A 25 -4.17 8.61 1.85
N GLN A 26 -4.75 9.79 1.76
CA GLN A 26 -4.69 10.76 2.83
C GLN A 26 -5.87 10.57 3.79
N ALA A 27 -5.58 10.20 5.03
CA ALA A 27 -6.56 10.22 6.11
C ALA A 27 -6.61 11.63 6.72
N ILE A 28 -7.77 12.28 6.60
CA ILE A 28 -8.00 13.59 7.20
C ILE A 28 -8.28 13.40 8.69
N SER A 29 -7.41 13.98 9.53
CA SER A 29 -7.68 14.17 10.95
C SER A 29 -8.15 15.59 11.20
N ARG A 30 -9.09 15.79 12.12
CA ARG A 30 -9.54 17.13 12.54
C ARG A 30 -8.54 17.84 13.46
N GLU A 31 -7.66 17.08 14.10
CA GLU A 31 -6.78 17.56 15.18
C GLU A 31 -5.29 17.51 14.81
N HIS A 32 -4.96 16.84 13.71
CA HIS A 32 -3.59 16.64 13.27
C HIS A 32 -3.44 16.91 11.77
N ALA A 33 -2.20 17.14 11.35
CA ALA A 33 -1.86 17.19 9.93
C ALA A 33 -2.36 15.89 9.24
N PRO A 34 -2.78 15.98 7.97
CA PRO A 34 -3.22 14.81 7.24
C PRO A 34 -2.16 13.71 7.25
N ILE A 35 -2.57 12.47 7.51
CA ILE A 35 -1.67 11.33 7.57
C ILE A 35 -1.78 10.55 6.26
N TRP A 36 -0.64 10.21 5.67
CA TRP A 36 -0.60 9.32 4.51
C TRP A 36 -0.58 7.87 4.97
N LEU A 37 -1.58 7.10 4.51
CA LEU A 37 -1.71 5.68 4.78
C LEU A 37 -1.45 4.90 3.49
N PRO A 38 -0.40 4.07 3.43
CA PRO A 38 -0.17 3.22 2.28
C PRO A 38 -1.23 2.12 2.20
N LEU A 39 -1.63 1.75 0.99
CA LEU A 39 -2.53 0.62 0.73
C LEU A 39 -1.75 -0.69 0.78
N VAL A 40 -1.48 -1.14 2.00
CA VAL A 40 -0.81 -2.42 2.30
C VAL A 40 -1.69 -3.33 3.15
N GLY A 41 -1.53 -4.64 2.97
CA GLY A 41 -2.20 -5.67 3.76
C GLY A 41 -1.20 -6.70 4.28
N ALA A 42 -1.42 -7.19 5.49
CA ALA A 42 -0.67 -8.33 6.05
C ALA A 42 -1.35 -9.69 5.76
N ASP A 43 -2.53 -9.65 5.14
CA ASP A 43 -3.35 -10.81 4.80
C ASP A 43 -4.31 -10.46 3.65
N MET A 44 -4.84 -11.47 2.96
CA MET A 44 -5.72 -11.28 1.81
C MET A 44 -7.07 -10.66 2.17
N ALA A 45 -7.60 -10.84 3.39
CA ALA A 45 -8.85 -10.21 3.78
C ALA A 45 -8.70 -8.67 3.84
N ARG A 46 -7.55 -8.19 4.33
CA ARG A 46 -7.22 -6.76 4.25
C ARG A 46 -7.02 -6.31 2.80
N VAL A 47 -6.28 -7.06 1.99
CA VAL A 47 -6.08 -6.75 0.56
C VAL A 47 -7.41 -6.59 -0.17
N ASP A 48 -8.33 -7.52 0.03
CA ASP A 48 -9.63 -7.50 -0.65
C ASP A 48 -10.50 -6.33 -0.18
N SER A 49 -10.38 -5.91 1.09
CA SER A 49 -11.06 -4.71 1.58
C SER A 49 -10.52 -3.40 0.96
N LEU A 50 -9.23 -3.38 0.59
CA LEU A 50 -8.57 -2.20 0.00
C LEU A 50 -8.66 -2.18 -1.54
N ARG A 51 -8.91 -3.34 -2.17
CA ARG A 51 -8.92 -3.50 -3.62
C ARG A 51 -9.85 -2.51 -4.36
N PRO A 52 -11.12 -2.28 -3.95
CA PRO A 52 -11.99 -1.35 -4.67
C PRO A 52 -11.43 0.08 -4.71
N LEU A 53 -10.75 0.49 -3.65
CA LEU A 53 -10.11 1.80 -3.55
C LEU A 53 -8.88 1.91 -4.45
N ALA A 54 -8.03 0.87 -4.46
CA ALA A 54 -6.88 0.81 -5.35
C ALA A 54 -7.31 0.85 -6.82
N GLU A 55 -8.36 0.10 -7.20
CA GLU A 55 -8.94 0.13 -8.54
C GLU A 55 -9.47 1.51 -8.91
N ASP A 56 -10.15 2.19 -7.99
CA ASP A 56 -10.66 3.53 -8.24
C ASP A 56 -9.54 4.55 -8.47
N ILE A 57 -8.50 4.51 -7.64
CA ILE A 57 -7.32 5.36 -7.80
C ILE A 57 -6.64 5.09 -9.15
N GLY A 58 -6.44 3.82 -9.52
CA GLY A 58 -5.89 3.43 -10.82
C GLY A 58 -6.65 4.03 -11.99
N ARG A 59 -8.00 4.00 -11.93
CA ARG A 59 -8.85 4.66 -12.93
C ARG A 59 -8.69 6.17 -12.93
N GLN A 60 -8.67 6.82 -11.76
CA GLN A 60 -8.54 8.28 -11.65
C GLN A 60 -7.24 8.81 -12.23
N ILE A 61 -6.12 8.11 -12.00
CA ILE A 61 -4.80 8.51 -12.49
C ILE A 61 -4.47 7.94 -13.88
N GLY A 62 -5.33 7.08 -14.43
CA GLY A 62 -5.13 6.44 -15.74
C GLY A 62 -3.95 5.46 -15.79
N LYS A 63 -3.53 4.91 -14.65
CA LYS A 63 -2.40 3.97 -14.56
C LYS A 63 -2.87 2.58 -14.16
N LYS A 64 -2.14 1.56 -14.62
CA LYS A 64 -2.35 0.17 -14.20
C LYS A 64 -1.87 0.00 -12.76
N VAL A 65 -2.71 -0.62 -11.93
CA VAL A 65 -2.36 -1.01 -10.56
C VAL A 65 -1.95 -2.47 -10.54
N THR A 66 -0.85 -2.78 -9.88
CA THR A 66 -0.36 -4.14 -9.66
C THR A 66 -0.42 -4.46 -8.17
N LEU A 67 -0.86 -5.67 -7.82
CA LEU A 67 -0.75 -6.20 -6.46
C LEU A 67 0.52 -7.05 -6.38
N VAL A 68 1.43 -6.68 -5.49
CA VAL A 68 2.67 -7.43 -5.23
C VAL A 68 2.63 -8.08 -3.85
N HIS A 69 3.34 -9.21 -3.72
CA HIS A 69 3.46 -9.97 -2.49
C HIS A 69 4.92 -10.07 -2.08
N PHE A 70 5.23 -9.57 -0.89
CA PHE A 70 6.52 -9.67 -0.22
C PHE A 70 6.41 -10.66 0.94
N SER A 71 7.09 -11.80 0.85
CA SER A 71 7.03 -12.87 1.84
C SER A 71 8.33 -13.07 2.64
N ASN A 72 9.41 -12.40 2.24
CA ASN A 72 10.69 -12.53 2.92
C ASN A 72 10.84 -11.44 3.98
N ARG A 73 10.38 -11.73 5.20
CA ARG A 73 10.57 -10.84 6.34
C ARG A 73 12.03 -10.84 6.81
N GLN A 74 12.62 -9.65 6.88
CA GLN A 74 13.89 -9.41 7.54
C GLN A 74 13.73 -8.25 8.52
N ASP A 75 14.03 -8.50 9.80
CA ASP A 75 14.04 -7.43 10.81
C ASP A 75 15.39 -6.69 10.71
N LEU A 76 15.37 -5.43 10.26
CA LEU A 76 16.59 -4.63 10.03
C LEU A 76 17.03 -3.84 11.27
N GLU A 77 16.09 -3.18 11.93
CA GLU A 77 16.35 -2.35 13.11
C GLU A 77 15.08 -2.12 13.94
N VAL A 78 15.24 -1.56 15.14
CA VAL A 78 14.15 -1.12 16.01
C VAL A 78 14.31 0.38 16.28
N ILE A 79 13.38 1.18 15.77
CA ILE A 79 13.33 2.64 15.96
C ILE A 79 12.44 2.97 17.17
N ARG A 80 12.81 3.96 17.97
CA ARG A 80 12.07 4.44 19.14
C ARG A 80 11.82 5.94 19.07
#